data_AF-E4ZLP0-F1
#
_entry.id   AF-E4ZLP0-F1
#
_cell.length_a   1.000
_cell.length_b   1.000
_cell.length_c   1.000
_cell.angle_alpha   90.00
_cell.angle_beta   90.00
_cell.angle_gamma   90.00
#
_symmetry.space_group_name_H-M   'P 1'
#
loop_
_entity.id
_entity.type
_entity.pdbx_description
1 polymer ?
#
loop_
_entity_poly.entity_id
_entity_poly.type
_entity_poly.pdbx_seq_one_letter_code
_entity_poly.pdbx_strand_id
1 'polypeptide(L)'
;MALVLTVRNLTSTSLSIKRIERFQDLNTLQSKNSGYFSSFANTGTSSAFPTSPELSEHAQRFTHQDLELTLRPFESCTLASQEQASEQNALAISRATLRLTLETSIGERYRVDTHPSYTRKSSHAVTPLSSNPSASYSALFHPSRPRPHLTIHSNDEIKYEAWMADVPDTVPLSALSIPGTHNSHTHYRALPSVRCQNVDVQTQLENGIRFLDIRLQPAHFTDTAEKVLYLVHGAFPVSLTGPKTFEPVLETCYDFLSAHPTETIILSLKREGIATASDEHVAHILDQHYITPNPSKWYTSPRLPHLGAARGKLILLRRYKVSSPSDTTGLDATAWPHNVTHATFPPPFTSTPSQFCLQDFCQNVYTTSPLLSMRIRNTLLPPARCI
;
A
#
# COMPACT_ATOMS: atom_id res chain seq x y z
N MET A 1 11.86 14.37 27.52
CA MET A 1 11.38 14.64 26.15
C MET A 1 9.88 14.90 26.20
N ALA A 2 9.41 16.01 25.64
CA ALA A 2 7.97 16.27 25.53
C ALA A 2 7.31 15.13 24.76
N LEU A 3 6.13 14.70 25.21
CA LEU A 3 5.35 13.71 24.49
C LEU A 3 4.81 14.36 23.22
N VAL A 4 5.14 13.78 22.08
CA VAL A 4 4.76 14.27 20.75
C VAL A 4 4.00 13.15 20.04
N LEU A 5 2.75 13.38 19.70
CA LEU A 5 1.92 12.44 18.93
C LEU A 5 1.44 13.15 17.66
N THR A 6 1.63 12.52 16.50
CA THR A 6 1.03 13.01 15.26
C THR A 6 -0.29 12.28 15.03
N VAL A 7 -1.39 13.03 14.95
CA VAL A 7 -2.71 12.48 14.58
C VAL A 7 -2.93 12.74 13.09
N ARG A 8 -3.34 11.71 12.35
CA ARG A 8 -3.64 11.78 10.92
C ARG A 8 -5.10 11.43 10.69
N ASN A 9 -5.79 12.28 9.94
CA ASN A 9 -7.11 11.99 9.41
C ASN A 9 -6.96 11.29 8.06
N LEU A 10 -7.30 10.00 7.97
CA LEU A 10 -7.30 9.22 6.73
C LEU A 10 -8.73 8.94 6.25
N THR A 11 -9.69 9.77 6.63
CA THR A 11 -11.08 9.70 6.15
C THR A 11 -11.30 10.69 5.02
N SER A 12 -12.39 10.51 4.27
CA SER A 12 -12.85 11.43 3.23
C SER A 12 -13.58 12.67 3.80
N THR A 13 -13.76 12.75 5.11
CA THR A 13 -14.47 13.83 5.82
C THR A 13 -13.55 14.55 6.80
N SER A 14 -13.90 15.77 7.18
CA SER A 14 -13.12 16.49 8.20
C SER A 14 -13.38 15.91 9.59
N LEU A 15 -12.32 15.83 10.42
CA LEU A 15 -12.39 15.41 11.80
C LEU A 15 -11.80 16.50 12.71
N SER A 16 -12.55 16.90 13.73
CA SER A 16 -12.11 17.87 14.74
C SER A 16 -11.64 17.15 16.00
N ILE A 17 -10.42 17.44 16.46
CA ILE A 17 -9.98 17.04 17.80
C ILE A 17 -10.51 18.09 18.76
N LYS A 18 -11.54 17.73 19.53
CA LYS A 18 -12.22 18.62 20.48
C LYS A 18 -11.59 18.61 21.87
N ARG A 19 -10.96 17.50 22.26
CA ARG A 19 -10.37 17.36 23.60
C ARG A 19 -9.27 16.31 23.61
N ILE A 20 -8.26 16.55 24.44
CA ILE A 20 -7.26 15.58 24.83
C ILE A 20 -7.26 15.44 26.34
N GLU A 21 -7.33 14.20 26.80
CA GLU A 21 -7.24 13.85 28.21
C GLU A 21 -6.01 12.97 28.42
N ARG A 22 -5.39 13.12 29.59
CA ARG A 22 -4.22 12.35 29.99
C ARG A 22 -4.52 11.66 31.31
N PHE A 23 -4.27 10.37 31.38
CA PHE A 23 -4.32 9.62 32.63
C PHE A 23 -3.23 8.57 32.73
N GLN A 24 -2.84 8.29 33.97
CA GLN A 24 -1.84 7.28 34.28
C GLN A 24 -2.55 5.96 34.57
N ASP A 25 -2.34 4.97 33.69
CA ASP A 25 -2.85 3.61 33.90
C ASP A 25 -1.77 2.76 34.58
N LEU A 26 -2.03 2.36 35.83
CA LEU A 26 -1.13 1.54 36.65
C LEU A 26 -0.93 0.11 36.09
N ASN A 27 -1.83 -0.37 35.22
CA ASN A 27 -1.79 -1.73 34.67
C ASN A 27 -0.91 -1.88 33.41
N THR A 28 -0.41 -0.77 32.84
CA THR A 28 0.41 -0.78 31.61
C THR A 28 1.81 -1.41 31.76
N LEU A 29 2.20 -1.85 32.96
CA LEU A 29 3.46 -2.57 33.22
C LEU A 29 3.48 -4.03 32.73
N GLN A 30 2.39 -4.55 32.13
CA GLN A 30 2.25 -5.97 31.80
C GLN A 30 2.25 -6.34 30.31
N SER A 31 2.98 -5.65 29.42
CA SER A 31 3.32 -6.28 28.13
C SER A 31 4.46 -7.30 28.34
N LYS A 32 4.15 -8.44 28.96
CA LYS A 32 5.11 -9.53 29.15
C LYS A 32 5.58 -10.06 27.80
N ASN A 33 6.90 -10.21 27.65
CA ASN A 33 7.50 -11.00 26.58
C ASN A 33 7.07 -12.47 26.76
N SER A 34 6.24 -12.98 25.86
CA SER A 34 6.14 -14.42 25.62
C SER A 34 6.32 -14.66 24.13
N GLY A 35 7.48 -15.20 23.77
CA GLY A 35 7.65 -15.91 22.51
C GLY A 35 7.37 -17.39 22.78
N TYR A 36 6.60 -18.03 21.90
CA TYR A 36 6.86 -19.33 21.26
C TYR A 36 5.60 -19.78 20.49
N PHE A 37 5.84 -20.46 19.37
CA PHE A 37 4.87 -21.01 18.42
C PHE A 37 4.06 -22.18 18.99
N SER A 38 2.74 -22.28 18.69
CA SER A 38 2.08 -23.48 18.10
C SER A 38 0.54 -23.37 18.04
N SER A 39 0.01 -24.04 17.00
CA SER A 39 -1.35 -24.40 16.54
C SER A 39 -2.64 -24.17 17.37
N PHE A 40 -3.65 -23.73 16.61
CA PHE A 40 -5.09 -24.11 16.62
C PHE A 40 -5.72 -24.62 17.94
N ALA A 41 -6.49 -23.76 18.61
CA ALA A 41 -7.83 -24.08 19.12
C ALA A 41 -8.54 -22.80 19.57
N ASN A 42 -9.85 -22.78 19.33
CA ASN A 42 -10.80 -21.72 19.62
C ASN A 42 -11.00 -21.53 21.13
N THR A 43 -10.67 -20.37 21.68
CA THR A 43 -11.17 -19.87 22.98
C THR A 43 -11.04 -18.34 23.05
N GLY A 44 -12.06 -17.71 23.62
CA GLY A 44 -12.39 -16.29 23.49
C GLY A 44 -11.26 -15.30 23.79
N THR A 45 -11.28 -14.23 23.01
CA THR A 45 -10.49 -13.01 23.21
C THR A 45 -10.86 -12.37 24.55
N SER A 46 -10.05 -12.62 25.59
CA SER A 46 -10.02 -11.72 26.74
C SER A 46 -9.30 -10.45 26.33
N SER A 47 -10.04 -9.35 26.38
CA SER A 47 -9.50 -7.99 26.28
C SER A 47 -8.46 -7.79 27.37
N ALA A 48 -7.20 -7.54 27.00
CA ALA A 48 -6.18 -7.07 27.94
C ALA A 48 -6.28 -5.55 28.21
N PHE A 49 -7.45 -4.96 27.93
CA PHE A 49 -7.77 -3.57 28.26
C PHE A 49 -9.00 -3.52 29.17
N PRO A 50 -8.92 -2.78 30.29
CA PRO A 50 -10.10 -2.48 31.09
C PRO A 50 -11.14 -1.74 30.23
N THR A 51 -12.40 -2.13 30.36
CA THR A 51 -13.49 -1.40 29.72
C THR A 51 -13.62 0.00 30.33
N SER A 52 -14.21 0.93 29.58
CA SER A 52 -14.36 2.34 29.95
C SER A 52 -14.81 2.66 31.40
N PRO A 53 -15.57 1.82 32.12
CA PRO A 53 -15.90 2.05 33.54
C PRO A 53 -14.75 1.73 34.51
N GLU A 54 -13.89 0.78 34.17
CA GLU A 54 -12.81 0.31 35.06
C GLU A 54 -11.61 1.27 35.09
N LEU A 55 -11.40 2.03 34.01
CA LEU A 55 -10.34 3.05 33.91
C LEU A 55 -10.57 4.27 34.81
N SER A 56 -11.83 4.56 35.20
CA SER A 56 -12.15 5.71 36.05
C SER A 56 -11.78 5.53 37.52
N GLU A 57 -11.70 4.30 38.04
CA GLU A 57 -11.52 4.07 39.49
C GLU A 57 -10.07 4.17 39.96
N HIS A 58 -9.07 4.17 39.07
CA HIS A 58 -7.65 4.05 39.45
C HIS A 58 -6.70 5.13 38.89
N ALA A 59 -7.20 6.13 38.16
CA ALA A 59 -6.38 7.16 37.52
C ALA A 59 -5.99 8.30 38.48
N GLN A 60 -4.73 8.37 38.90
CA GLN A 60 -4.24 9.37 39.87
C GLN A 60 -3.90 10.76 39.31
N ARG A 61 -3.94 10.98 37.99
CA ARG A 61 -3.73 12.30 37.36
C ARG A 61 -4.62 12.43 36.13
N PHE A 62 -5.60 13.32 36.18
CA PHE A 62 -6.50 13.62 35.08
C PHE A 62 -6.25 15.07 34.64
N THR A 63 -5.50 15.26 33.55
CA THR A 63 -5.40 16.58 32.90
C THR A 63 -6.17 16.54 31.60
N HIS A 64 -7.00 17.55 31.37
CA HIS A 64 -7.71 17.72 30.10
C HIS A 64 -7.33 19.05 29.47
N GLN A 65 -7.30 19.06 28.16
CA GLN A 65 -7.11 20.24 27.34
C GLN A 65 -8.16 20.20 26.24
N ASP A 66 -9.06 21.18 26.26
CA ASP A 66 -9.99 21.39 25.16
C ASP A 66 -9.23 22.00 23.98
N LEU A 67 -9.55 21.52 22.78
CA LEU A 67 -8.93 21.90 21.54
C LEU A 67 -10.00 22.14 20.48
N GLU A 68 -9.66 22.91 19.46
CA GLU A 68 -10.51 23.06 18.27
C GLU A 68 -9.67 22.90 17.01
N LEU A 69 -8.98 21.76 16.94
CA LEU A 69 -8.11 21.45 15.80
C LEU A 69 -8.90 20.64 14.77
N THR A 70 -9.24 21.27 13.66
CA THR A 70 -9.90 20.59 12.53
C THR A 70 -8.85 20.03 11.58
N LEU A 71 -8.92 18.73 11.31
CA LEU A 71 -8.15 18.04 10.30
C LEU A 71 -9.03 17.81 9.07
N ARG A 72 -8.65 18.40 7.93
CA ARG A 72 -9.26 18.09 6.63
C ARG A 72 -8.98 16.63 6.23
N PRO A 73 -9.69 16.11 5.21
CA PRO A 73 -9.37 14.80 4.64
C PRO A 73 -7.88 14.68 4.33
N PHE A 74 -7.26 13.59 4.77
CA PHE A 74 -5.83 13.28 4.55
C PHE A 74 -4.83 14.24 5.21
N GLU A 75 -5.29 15.11 6.11
CA GLU A 75 -4.44 16.04 6.87
C GLU A 75 -3.89 15.40 8.15
N SER A 76 -2.81 15.97 8.68
CA SER A 76 -2.24 15.56 9.97
C SER A 76 -1.79 16.74 10.81
N CYS A 77 -1.99 16.65 12.13
CA CYS A 77 -1.44 17.61 13.09
C CYS A 77 -0.50 16.92 14.07
N THR A 78 0.52 17.65 14.53
CA THR A 78 1.34 17.19 15.66
C THR A 78 0.86 17.85 16.94
N LEU A 79 0.52 17.01 17.92
CA LEU A 79 0.20 17.42 19.28
C LEU A 79 1.51 17.41 20.08
N ALA A 80 1.95 18.58 20.54
CA ALA A 80 3.13 18.75 21.39
C ALA A 80 2.72 19.27 22.77
N SER A 81 3.27 18.69 23.84
CA SER A 81 3.07 19.23 25.19
C SER A 81 3.87 20.54 25.36
N GLN A 82 3.20 21.60 25.83
CA GLN A 82 3.81 22.89 26.18
C GLN A 82 4.36 22.94 27.62
N GLU A 83 4.28 21.85 28.39
CA GLU A 83 4.73 21.85 29.78
C GLU A 83 6.26 21.77 29.88
N GLN A 84 6.86 22.75 30.57
CA GLN A 84 8.24 22.68 31.06
C GLN A 84 8.33 21.57 32.12
N ALA A 85 8.59 20.34 31.68
CA ALA A 85 8.67 19.19 32.57
C ALA A 85 10.06 19.10 33.22
N SER A 86 10.11 19.06 34.56
CA SER A 86 11.25 18.49 35.31
C SER A 86 11.48 17.03 34.88
N GLU A 87 12.70 16.50 35.02
CA GLU A 87 13.05 15.15 34.53
C GLU A 87 12.12 14.04 35.06
N GLN A 88 11.68 14.12 36.32
CA GLN A 88 10.66 13.22 36.89
C GLN A 88 9.28 13.37 36.22
N ASN A 89 8.81 14.59 35.94
CA ASN A 89 7.54 14.81 35.26
C ASN A 89 7.59 14.39 33.78
N ALA A 90 8.75 14.52 33.12
CA ALA A 90 8.90 14.12 31.72
C ALA A 90 8.74 12.60 31.52
N LEU A 91 9.24 11.78 32.46
CA LEU A 91 9.06 10.33 32.45
C LEU A 91 7.60 9.93 32.71
N ALA A 92 6.90 10.59 33.65
CA ALA A 92 5.48 10.37 33.90
C ALA A 92 4.60 10.76 32.71
N ILE A 93 4.87 11.91 32.08
CA ILE A 93 4.17 12.39 30.87
C ILE A 93 4.41 11.41 29.71
N SER A 94 5.61 10.85 29.58
CA SER A 94 5.89 9.83 28.55
C SER A 94 5.12 8.50 28.74
N ARG A 95 4.54 8.28 29.92
CA ARG A 95 3.84 7.05 30.33
C ARG A 95 2.33 7.24 30.52
N ALA A 96 1.78 8.35 30.05
CA ALA A 96 0.36 8.63 30.14
C ALA A 96 -0.39 8.08 28.92
N THR A 97 -1.52 7.43 29.18
CA THR A 97 -2.51 7.13 28.16
C THR A 97 -3.15 8.45 27.73
N LEU A 98 -3.23 8.67 26.42
CA LEU A 98 -3.94 9.77 25.80
C LEU A 98 -5.33 9.30 25.39
N ARG A 99 -6.34 10.09 25.72
CA ARG A 99 -7.70 9.95 25.21
C ARG A 99 -8.04 11.16 24.36
N LEU A 100 -8.39 10.93 23.11
CA LEU A 100 -8.81 11.97 22.18
C LEU A 100 -10.32 11.88 21.99
N THR A 101 -11.00 13.03 22.11
CA THR A 101 -12.39 13.19 21.69
C THR A 101 -12.39 13.82 20.30
N LEU A 102 -12.94 13.10 19.34
CA LEU A 102 -13.07 13.51 17.95
C LEU A 102 -14.52 13.90 17.68
N GLU A 103 -14.73 14.85 16.77
CA GLU A 103 -16.05 15.27 16.29
C GLU A 103 -16.05 15.36 14.77
N THR A 104 -17.05 14.76 14.12
CA THR A 104 -17.23 14.81 12.66
C THR A 104 -17.84 16.15 12.23
N SER A 105 -17.84 16.44 10.93
CA SER A 105 -18.48 17.66 10.39
C SER A 105 -20.00 17.74 10.62
N ILE A 106 -20.65 16.62 10.95
CA ILE A 106 -22.09 16.55 11.26
C ILE A 106 -22.36 16.52 12.78
N GLY A 107 -21.34 16.73 13.62
CA GLY A 107 -21.47 16.84 15.07
C GLY A 107 -21.46 15.51 15.84
N GLU A 108 -21.14 14.39 15.17
CA GLU A 108 -21.02 13.10 15.86
C GLU A 108 -19.70 13.00 16.60
N ARG A 109 -19.74 12.52 17.84
CA ARG A 109 -18.58 12.44 18.71
C ARG A 109 -18.07 11.02 18.86
N TYR A 110 -16.76 10.91 18.94
CA TYR A 110 -16.03 9.66 19.01
C TYR A 110 -14.87 9.78 19.99
N ARG A 111 -14.42 8.64 20.50
CA ARG A 111 -13.33 8.54 21.48
C ARG A 111 -12.33 7.50 21.05
N VAL A 112 -11.05 7.85 21.13
CA VAL A 112 -9.94 6.93 20.93
C VAL A 112 -8.91 7.08 22.04
N ASP A 113 -8.48 5.95 22.57
CA ASP A 113 -7.41 5.88 23.57
C ASP A 113 -6.14 5.35 22.88
N THR A 114 -4.99 5.97 23.18
CA THR A 114 -3.70 5.54 22.65
C THR A 114 -2.59 5.82 23.65
N HIS A 115 -1.53 5.02 23.61
CA HIS A 115 -0.37 5.20 24.46
C HIS A 115 0.87 5.51 23.62
N PRO A 116 1.36 6.76 23.61
CA PRO A 116 2.45 7.19 22.73
C PRO A 116 3.79 6.48 22.95
N SER A 117 4.00 5.82 24.11
CA SER A 117 5.20 5.00 24.36
C SER A 117 5.11 3.55 23.86
N TYR A 118 3.97 3.12 23.31
CA TYR A 118 3.86 1.78 22.76
C TYR A 118 4.95 1.57 21.71
N THR A 119 5.58 0.39 21.78
CA THR A 119 6.70 0.02 20.90
C THR A 119 6.24 -0.86 19.74
N ARG A 120 4.97 -1.28 19.74
CA ARG A 120 4.35 -2.13 18.72
C ARG A 120 3.27 -1.35 17.97
N LYS A 121 3.04 -1.76 16.72
CA LYS A 121 1.88 -1.32 15.95
C LYS A 121 0.61 -1.90 16.59
N SER A 122 -0.47 -1.14 16.59
CA SER A 122 -1.77 -1.63 17.06
C SER A 122 -2.91 -1.01 16.27
N SER A 123 -4.05 -1.70 16.26
CA SER A 123 -5.31 -1.25 15.67
C SER A 123 -6.40 -1.36 16.72
N HIS A 124 -7.23 -0.32 16.84
CA HIS A 124 -8.31 -0.26 17.82
C HIS A 124 -9.56 0.35 17.20
N ALA A 125 -10.73 -0.20 17.51
CA ALA A 125 -11.99 0.43 17.16
C ALA A 125 -12.13 1.77 17.91
N VAL A 126 -12.58 2.81 17.22
CA VAL A 126 -12.89 4.10 17.82
C VAL A 126 -14.29 4.01 18.43
N THR A 127 -14.43 4.40 19.70
CA THR A 127 -15.69 4.29 20.43
C THR A 127 -16.63 5.44 20.07
N PRO A 128 -17.83 5.21 19.52
CA PRO A 128 -18.82 6.27 19.33
C PRO A 128 -19.33 6.78 20.69
N LEU A 129 -19.52 8.09 20.79
CA LEU A 129 -20.12 8.77 21.95
C LEU A 129 -21.53 9.31 21.65
N SER A 130 -21.83 9.57 20.38
CA SER A 130 -23.18 9.91 19.92
C SER A 130 -24.07 8.67 19.80
N SER A 131 -25.37 8.82 20.02
CA SER A 131 -26.37 7.77 19.76
C SER A 131 -26.55 7.55 18.26
N ASN A 132 -26.47 6.29 17.80
CA ASN A 132 -26.60 5.89 16.39
C ASN A 132 -25.60 6.57 15.44
N PRO A 133 -24.30 6.25 15.54
CA PRO A 133 -23.28 6.84 14.67
C PRO A 133 -23.51 6.49 13.19
N SER A 134 -23.36 7.48 12.31
CA SER A 134 -23.45 7.32 10.86
C SER A 134 -22.29 6.53 10.25
N ALA A 135 -21.14 6.55 10.94
CA ALA A 135 -19.88 5.97 10.51
C ALA A 135 -19.20 5.21 11.65
N SER A 136 -18.42 4.18 11.31
CA SER A 136 -17.49 3.56 12.26
C SER A 136 -16.04 3.85 11.89
N TYR A 137 -15.18 4.02 12.88
CA TYR A 137 -13.76 4.36 12.65
C TYR A 137 -12.84 3.38 13.37
N SER A 138 -11.63 3.25 12.84
CA SER A 138 -10.54 2.52 13.48
C SER A 138 -9.29 3.41 13.59
N ALA A 139 -8.55 3.23 14.67
CA ALA A 139 -7.35 3.96 14.97
C ALA A 139 -6.12 3.05 14.86
N LEU A 140 -5.20 3.40 13.97
CA LEU A 140 -3.95 2.69 13.74
C LEU A 140 -2.81 3.44 14.42
N PHE A 141 -2.21 2.83 15.43
CA PHE A 141 -1.02 3.37 16.09
C PHE A 141 0.24 2.80 15.45
N HIS A 142 1.18 3.69 15.12
CA HIS A 142 2.49 3.34 14.60
C HIS A 142 3.61 3.97 15.44
N PRO A 143 4.53 3.19 16.03
CA PRO A 143 5.61 3.67 16.91
C PRO A 143 6.82 4.21 16.12
N SER A 144 6.57 5.02 15.09
CA SER A 144 7.63 5.58 14.24
C SER A 144 8.55 6.51 15.02
N ARG A 145 9.79 6.63 14.54
CA ARG A 145 10.77 7.60 15.04
C ARG A 145 11.01 8.68 13.97
N PRO A 146 11.13 9.97 14.34
CA PRO A 146 11.23 10.47 15.71
C PRO A 146 9.89 10.59 16.46
N ARG A 147 8.74 10.45 15.78
CA ARG A 147 7.41 10.69 16.37
C ARG A 147 6.44 9.56 16.06
N PRO A 148 5.70 9.04 17.05
CA PRO A 148 4.62 8.09 16.81
C PRO A 148 3.45 8.74 16.06
N HIS A 149 2.72 7.92 15.30
CA HIS A 149 1.52 8.31 14.56
C HIS A 149 0.29 7.59 15.10
N LEU A 150 -0.83 8.30 15.23
CA LEU A 150 -2.17 7.75 15.37
C LEU A 150 -2.96 8.13 14.12
N THR A 151 -3.36 7.14 13.32
CA THR A 151 -4.13 7.37 12.10
C THR A 151 -5.56 6.94 12.31
N ILE A 152 -6.51 7.85 12.10
CA ILE A 152 -7.94 7.55 12.14
C ILE A 152 -8.40 7.28 10.71
N HIS A 153 -9.03 6.14 10.48
CA HIS A 153 -9.63 5.79 9.19
C HIS A 153 -11.08 5.37 9.40
N SER A 154 -11.92 5.59 8.38
CA SER A 154 -13.29 5.08 8.40
C SER A 154 -13.27 3.60 8.06
N ASN A 155 -14.13 2.83 8.73
CA ASN A 155 -14.42 1.45 8.36
C ASN A 155 -15.64 1.36 7.45
N ASP A 156 -16.37 2.45 7.24
CA ASP A 156 -17.43 2.46 6.22
C ASP A 156 -16.81 2.10 4.89
N GLU A 157 -17.48 1.23 4.13
CA GLU A 157 -16.92 0.44 3.03
C GLU A 157 -16.10 1.29 2.05
N ILE A 158 -14.79 1.39 2.31
CA ILE A 158 -13.82 1.69 1.26
C ILE A 158 -13.91 0.48 0.32
N LYS A 159 -14.61 0.68 -0.80
CA LYS A 159 -14.69 -0.31 -1.87
C LYS A 159 -13.34 -0.36 -2.56
N TYR A 160 -12.42 -1.12 -2.00
CA TYR A 160 -11.07 -1.27 -2.54
C TYR A 160 -11.11 -1.80 -3.98
N GLU A 161 -12.12 -2.57 -4.34
CA GLU A 161 -12.40 -3.02 -5.70
C GLU A 161 -12.81 -1.89 -6.67
N ALA A 162 -13.19 -0.70 -6.17
CA ALA A 162 -13.69 0.41 -6.97
C ALA A 162 -13.16 1.80 -6.52
N TRP A 163 -11.98 1.85 -5.88
CA TRP A 163 -11.49 3.10 -5.28
C TRP A 163 -11.19 4.22 -6.29
N MET A 164 -10.92 3.89 -7.56
CA MET A 164 -10.73 4.92 -8.58
C MET A 164 -12.04 5.57 -9.04
N ALA A 165 -13.21 5.02 -8.68
CA ALA A 165 -14.53 5.58 -9.02
C ALA A 165 -14.73 7.01 -8.51
N ASP A 166 -14.18 7.33 -7.34
CA ASP A 166 -14.32 8.65 -6.70
C ASP A 166 -13.30 9.69 -7.20
N VAL A 167 -12.36 9.27 -8.06
CA VAL A 167 -11.32 10.16 -8.61
C VAL A 167 -11.82 10.74 -9.94
N PRO A 168 -11.74 12.07 -10.19
CA PRO A 168 -12.17 12.65 -11.46
C PRO A 168 -11.36 12.18 -12.67
N ASP A 169 -12.04 12.04 -13.82
CA ASP A 169 -11.43 11.62 -15.10
C ASP A 169 -10.27 12.50 -15.57
N THR A 170 -10.29 13.78 -15.19
CA THR A 170 -9.28 14.79 -15.52
C THR A 170 -8.00 14.66 -14.71
N VAL A 171 -7.93 13.76 -13.73
CA VAL A 171 -6.71 13.56 -12.94
C VAL A 171 -5.69 12.78 -13.78
N PRO A 172 -4.47 13.31 -13.98
CA PRO A 172 -3.43 12.55 -14.66
C PRO A 172 -3.05 11.34 -13.81
N LEU A 173 -2.88 10.16 -14.44
CA LEU A 173 -2.61 8.92 -13.69
C LEU A 173 -1.35 9.04 -12.80
N SER A 174 -0.36 9.81 -13.27
CA SER A 174 0.87 10.12 -12.52
C SER A 174 0.69 11.01 -11.28
N ALA A 175 -0.52 11.53 -11.03
CA ALA A 175 -0.85 12.21 -9.78
C ALA A 175 -1.36 11.25 -8.69
N LEU A 176 -1.68 10.01 -9.04
CA LEU A 176 -2.22 9.03 -8.11
C LEU A 176 -1.11 8.23 -7.45
N SER A 177 -1.28 7.93 -6.17
CA SER A 177 -0.52 6.89 -5.49
C SER A 177 -1.22 5.56 -5.74
N ILE A 178 -0.63 4.71 -6.57
CA ILE A 178 -1.23 3.45 -7.00
C ILE A 178 -0.50 2.28 -6.33
N PRO A 179 -1.18 1.46 -5.50
CA PRO A 179 -0.56 0.29 -4.91
C PRO A 179 -0.31 -0.78 -5.98
N GLY A 180 0.88 -1.36 -5.94
CA GLY A 180 1.33 -2.41 -6.86
C GLY A 180 1.92 -3.62 -6.15
N THR A 181 1.99 -4.74 -6.86
CA THR A 181 2.60 -5.98 -6.35
C THR A 181 3.75 -6.43 -7.24
N HIS A 182 4.87 -6.79 -6.60
CA HIS A 182 6.04 -7.38 -7.26
C HIS A 182 5.79 -8.86 -7.55
N ASN A 183 6.09 -9.31 -8.78
CA ASN A 183 5.86 -10.69 -9.19
C ASN A 183 4.42 -11.16 -8.82
N SER A 184 3.42 -10.41 -9.25
CA SER A 184 2.03 -10.47 -8.77
C SER A 184 1.42 -11.87 -8.85
N HIS A 185 1.84 -12.68 -9.82
CA HIS A 185 1.35 -14.04 -10.05
C HIS A 185 1.94 -15.09 -9.10
N THR A 186 2.93 -14.75 -8.27
CA THR A 186 3.68 -15.72 -7.44
C THR A 186 3.01 -16.04 -6.10
N HIS A 187 1.75 -16.46 -6.14
CA HIS A 187 0.96 -16.84 -4.96
C HIS A 187 0.85 -18.35 -4.72
N TYR A 188 1.18 -19.16 -5.73
CA TYR A 188 1.12 -20.61 -5.65
C TYR A 188 2.14 -21.17 -4.64
N ARG A 189 1.94 -22.43 -4.28
CA ARG A 189 2.92 -23.20 -3.51
C ARG A 189 4.20 -23.37 -4.35
N ALA A 190 5.27 -22.69 -3.95
CA ALA A 190 6.57 -22.68 -4.61
C ALA A 190 7.71 -22.74 -3.56
N LEU A 191 8.96 -22.72 -4.02
CA LEU A 191 10.11 -22.55 -3.12
C LEU A 191 10.03 -21.19 -2.39
N PRO A 192 10.52 -21.07 -1.14
CA PRO A 192 10.36 -19.85 -0.34
C PRO A 192 10.87 -18.56 -0.99
N SER A 193 11.92 -18.62 -1.81
CA SER A 193 12.49 -17.47 -2.52
C SER A 193 11.69 -17.05 -3.77
N VAL A 194 10.75 -17.88 -4.23
CA VAL A 194 9.97 -17.68 -5.47
C VAL A 194 8.62 -17.03 -5.18
N ARG A 195 8.02 -17.32 -4.02
CA ARG A 195 6.69 -16.84 -3.65
C ARG A 195 6.77 -15.41 -3.09
N CYS A 196 6.29 -14.42 -3.84
CA CYS A 196 6.21 -13.03 -3.37
C CYS A 196 4.83 -12.64 -2.86
N GLN A 197 3.78 -13.39 -3.21
CA GLN A 197 2.41 -13.04 -2.87
C GLN A 197 1.73 -14.14 -2.04
N ASN A 198 0.80 -13.74 -1.18
CA ASN A 198 0.02 -14.68 -0.37
C ASN A 198 -1.31 -15.06 -1.03
N VAL A 199 -1.86 -14.19 -1.87
CA VAL A 199 -3.20 -14.30 -2.48
C VAL A 199 -3.13 -14.15 -3.99
N ASP A 200 -4.13 -14.69 -4.69
CA ASP A 200 -4.21 -14.64 -6.16
C ASP A 200 -4.44 -13.22 -6.70
N VAL A 201 -4.39 -13.07 -8.04
CA VAL A 201 -4.50 -11.77 -8.70
C VAL A 201 -5.89 -11.18 -8.52
N GLN A 202 -6.96 -11.98 -8.56
CA GLN A 202 -8.31 -11.50 -8.30
C GLN A 202 -8.41 -10.85 -6.92
N THR A 203 -7.97 -11.57 -5.88
CA THR A 203 -7.96 -11.07 -4.51
C THR A 203 -7.07 -9.83 -4.36
N GLN A 204 -5.95 -9.73 -5.09
CA GLN A 204 -5.13 -8.51 -5.10
C GLN A 204 -5.91 -7.31 -5.65
N LEU A 205 -6.63 -7.49 -6.76
CA LEU A 205 -7.45 -6.45 -7.38
C LEU A 205 -8.62 -6.04 -6.47
N GLU A 206 -9.30 -7.00 -5.86
CA GLU A 206 -10.35 -6.75 -4.86
C GLU A 206 -9.82 -5.99 -3.63
N ASN A 207 -8.56 -6.18 -3.26
CA ASN A 207 -7.88 -5.42 -2.20
C ASN A 207 -7.25 -4.10 -2.68
N GLY A 208 -7.60 -3.62 -3.88
CA GLY A 208 -7.23 -2.29 -4.38
C GLY A 208 -5.92 -2.19 -5.14
N ILE A 209 -5.21 -3.30 -5.39
CA ILE A 209 -4.02 -3.30 -6.24
C ILE A 209 -4.39 -2.91 -7.67
N ARG A 210 -3.64 -2.00 -8.30
CA ARG A 210 -3.84 -1.59 -9.71
C ARG A 210 -2.55 -1.53 -10.51
N PHE A 211 -1.42 -1.96 -9.95
CA PHE A 211 -0.18 -2.20 -10.69
C PHE A 211 0.27 -3.65 -10.49
N LEU A 212 0.42 -4.40 -11.58
CA LEU A 212 0.80 -5.81 -11.56
C LEU A 212 2.12 -6.02 -12.30
N ASP A 213 3.15 -6.56 -11.62
CA ASP A 213 4.41 -7.01 -12.24
C ASP A 213 4.30 -8.48 -12.64
N ILE A 214 4.09 -8.74 -13.93
CA ILE A 214 3.98 -10.08 -14.51
C ILE A 214 5.24 -10.41 -15.30
N ARG A 215 5.81 -11.57 -14.98
CA ARG A 215 7.05 -12.06 -15.58
C ARG A 215 6.82 -13.38 -16.26
N LEU A 216 7.25 -13.45 -17.52
CA LEU A 216 6.84 -14.51 -18.42
C LEU A 216 7.97 -14.98 -19.33
N GLN A 217 7.82 -16.20 -19.85
CA GLN A 217 8.66 -16.78 -20.90
C GLN A 217 7.79 -17.57 -21.87
N PRO A 218 8.16 -17.69 -23.16
CA PRO A 218 7.47 -18.58 -24.09
C PRO A 218 7.56 -20.04 -23.65
N ALA A 219 6.51 -20.82 -23.89
CA ALA A 219 6.59 -22.28 -23.83
C ALA A 219 7.39 -22.84 -25.03
N HIS A 220 7.29 -22.17 -26.18
CA HIS A 220 8.01 -22.48 -27.42
C HIS A 220 8.93 -21.33 -27.80
N PHE A 221 10.24 -21.60 -27.90
CA PHE A 221 11.26 -20.54 -28.02
C PHE A 221 11.58 -20.11 -29.45
N THR A 222 11.05 -20.81 -30.46
CA THR A 222 11.36 -20.58 -31.88
C THR A 222 10.12 -20.42 -32.75
N ASP A 223 8.95 -20.80 -32.25
CA ASP A 223 7.68 -20.71 -32.96
C ASP A 223 6.81 -19.64 -32.28
N THR A 224 6.52 -18.57 -33.01
CA THR A 224 5.66 -17.48 -32.52
C THR A 224 4.18 -17.72 -32.81
N ALA A 225 3.81 -18.74 -33.59
CA ALA A 225 2.42 -19.16 -33.76
C ALA A 225 1.86 -19.77 -32.47
N GLU A 226 2.72 -20.33 -31.62
CA GLU A 226 2.37 -20.86 -30.32
C GLU A 226 2.20 -19.73 -29.28
N LYS A 227 0.96 -19.51 -28.85
CA LYS A 227 0.63 -18.39 -27.94
C LYS A 227 1.11 -18.59 -26.50
N VAL A 228 1.40 -19.81 -26.08
CA VAL A 228 1.52 -20.14 -24.65
C VAL A 228 2.74 -19.44 -24.01
N LEU A 229 2.45 -18.56 -23.06
CA LEU A 229 3.44 -17.91 -22.19
C LEU A 229 3.34 -18.48 -20.77
N TYR A 230 4.44 -19.02 -20.25
CA TYR A 230 4.57 -19.46 -18.87
C TYR A 230 4.95 -18.32 -17.94
N LEU A 231 4.37 -18.36 -16.74
CA LEU A 231 4.67 -17.48 -15.63
C LEU A 231 5.90 -17.98 -14.86
N VAL A 232 6.84 -17.09 -14.61
CA VAL A 232 8.16 -17.41 -14.02
C VAL A 232 8.56 -16.42 -12.93
N HIS A 233 9.55 -16.80 -12.11
CA HIS A 233 10.28 -15.87 -11.25
C HIS A 233 11.76 -16.24 -11.30
N GLY A 234 12.54 -15.41 -11.97
CA GLY A 234 13.92 -15.74 -12.33
C GLY A 234 13.95 -17.02 -13.17
N ALA A 235 14.87 -17.93 -12.84
CA ALA A 235 15.00 -19.22 -13.49
C ALA A 235 13.97 -20.28 -13.04
N PHE A 236 13.12 -19.95 -12.06
CA PHE A 236 12.33 -20.95 -11.33
C PHE A 236 10.85 -20.97 -11.76
N PRO A 237 10.22 -22.16 -11.76
CA PRO A 237 8.78 -22.27 -11.92
C PRO A 237 8.08 -21.69 -10.69
N VAL A 238 6.96 -21.01 -10.92
CA VAL A 238 6.19 -20.34 -9.86
C VAL A 238 5.27 -21.28 -9.07
N SER A 239 5.23 -22.57 -9.40
CA SER A 239 4.37 -23.55 -8.76
C SER A 239 5.00 -24.95 -8.76
N LEU A 240 4.86 -25.67 -7.65
CA LEU A 240 5.28 -27.08 -7.52
C LEU A 240 4.29 -28.06 -8.16
N THR A 241 3.12 -27.61 -8.62
CA THR A 241 2.07 -28.46 -9.21
C THR A 241 2.00 -28.34 -10.74
N GLY A 242 3.05 -27.81 -11.36
CA GLY A 242 3.15 -27.65 -12.81
C GLY A 242 3.16 -26.19 -13.26
N PRO A 243 3.47 -25.94 -14.55
CA PRO A 243 3.58 -24.60 -15.09
C PRO A 243 2.23 -23.85 -15.00
N LYS A 244 2.31 -22.54 -14.85
CA LYS A 244 1.16 -21.63 -14.87
C LYS A 244 1.31 -20.70 -16.07
N THR A 245 0.21 -20.36 -16.71
CA THR A 245 0.21 -19.61 -17.97
C THR A 245 -0.30 -18.19 -17.78
N PHE A 246 0.05 -17.30 -18.69
CA PHE A 246 -0.34 -15.89 -18.66
C PHE A 246 -1.84 -15.67 -18.90
N GLU A 247 -2.44 -16.45 -19.80
CA GLU A 247 -3.83 -16.26 -20.25
C GLU A 247 -4.86 -16.20 -19.09
N PRO A 248 -4.87 -17.12 -18.10
CA PRO A 248 -5.79 -17.01 -16.96
C PRO A 248 -5.63 -15.73 -16.12
N VAL A 249 -4.40 -15.22 -15.98
CA VAL A 249 -4.13 -13.96 -15.26
C VAL A 249 -4.68 -12.77 -16.05
N LEU A 250 -4.53 -12.79 -17.36
CA LEU A 250 -5.05 -11.75 -18.24
C LEU A 250 -6.58 -11.71 -18.23
N GLU A 251 -7.22 -12.88 -18.34
CA GLU A 251 -8.70 -13.00 -18.26
C GLU A 251 -9.22 -12.48 -16.91
N THR A 252 -8.55 -12.82 -15.80
CA THR A 252 -8.90 -12.27 -14.47
C THR A 252 -8.88 -10.72 -14.46
N CYS A 253 -7.91 -10.11 -15.15
CA CYS A 253 -7.84 -8.65 -15.25
C CYS A 253 -8.97 -8.08 -16.13
N TYR A 254 -9.32 -8.76 -17.23
CA TYR A 254 -10.43 -8.35 -18.09
C TYR A 254 -11.78 -8.46 -17.39
N ASP A 255 -12.02 -9.54 -16.66
CA ASP A 255 -13.23 -9.76 -15.89
C ASP A 255 -13.37 -8.71 -14.79
N PHE A 256 -12.28 -8.43 -14.07
CA PHE A 256 -12.26 -7.37 -13.06
C PHE A 256 -12.59 -6.00 -13.67
N LEU A 257 -11.96 -5.61 -14.77
CA LEU A 257 -12.25 -4.32 -15.43
C LEU A 257 -13.65 -4.26 -16.05
N SER A 258 -14.24 -5.41 -16.40
CA SER A 258 -15.63 -5.49 -16.86
C SER A 258 -16.61 -5.29 -15.70
N ALA A 259 -16.31 -5.84 -14.52
CA ALA A 259 -17.11 -5.68 -13.31
C ALA A 259 -16.94 -4.28 -12.67
N HIS A 260 -15.75 -3.69 -12.83
CA HIS A 260 -15.36 -2.39 -12.27
C HIS A 260 -14.87 -1.44 -13.39
N PRO A 261 -15.77 -0.95 -14.26
CA PRO A 261 -15.39 -0.17 -15.44
C PRO A 261 -14.79 1.19 -15.10
N THR A 262 -14.92 1.64 -13.85
CA THR A 262 -14.25 2.84 -13.36
C THR A 262 -12.74 2.64 -13.17
N GLU A 263 -12.26 1.41 -13.04
CA GLU A 263 -10.88 1.14 -12.70
C GLU A 263 -9.98 1.03 -13.94
N THR A 264 -8.68 1.06 -13.74
CA THR A 264 -7.66 0.72 -14.75
C THR A 264 -6.53 -0.04 -14.09
N ILE A 265 -5.87 -0.94 -14.82
CA ILE A 265 -4.74 -1.72 -14.29
C ILE A 265 -3.49 -1.40 -15.12
N ILE A 266 -2.41 -1.01 -14.46
CA ILE A 266 -1.08 -0.95 -15.07
C ILE A 266 -0.50 -2.36 -15.05
N LEU A 267 -0.28 -2.93 -16.22
CA LEU A 267 0.27 -4.26 -16.39
C LEU A 267 1.71 -4.15 -16.88
N SER A 268 2.66 -4.39 -15.97
CA SER A 268 4.08 -4.51 -16.27
C SER A 268 4.38 -5.89 -16.80
N LEU A 269 4.85 -5.97 -18.05
CA LEU A 269 5.22 -7.21 -18.70
C LEU A 269 6.73 -7.27 -18.92
N LYS A 270 7.37 -8.29 -18.35
CA LYS A 270 8.80 -8.53 -18.47
C LYS A 270 9.08 -9.95 -18.93
N ARG A 271 10.00 -10.12 -19.90
CA ARG A 271 10.60 -11.42 -20.18
C ARG A 271 11.55 -11.81 -19.04
N GLU A 272 11.42 -13.04 -18.56
CA GLU A 272 12.31 -13.64 -17.58
C GLU A 272 12.47 -15.14 -17.87
N GLY A 273 13.16 -15.90 -17.02
CA GLY A 273 13.38 -17.33 -17.24
C GLY A 273 14.80 -17.68 -17.70
N ILE A 274 15.00 -18.98 -17.93
CA ILE A 274 16.25 -19.59 -18.41
C ILE A 274 16.36 -19.62 -19.94
N ALA A 275 15.36 -19.07 -20.63
CA ALA A 275 15.10 -19.33 -22.04
C ALA A 275 15.97 -18.54 -23.02
N THR A 276 16.27 -19.21 -24.15
CA THR A 276 16.97 -18.72 -25.34
C THR A 276 16.16 -17.73 -26.19
N ALA A 277 14.85 -17.62 -25.95
CA ALA A 277 13.98 -16.70 -26.69
C ALA A 277 14.35 -15.25 -26.43
N SER A 278 14.41 -14.46 -27.50
CA SER A 278 14.69 -13.03 -27.43
C SER A 278 13.47 -12.24 -26.93
N ASP A 279 13.69 -10.98 -26.56
CA ASP A 279 12.60 -10.08 -26.20
C ASP A 279 11.64 -9.88 -27.39
N GLU A 280 12.18 -9.81 -28.61
CA GLU A 280 11.41 -9.62 -29.84
C GLU A 280 10.48 -10.81 -30.12
N HIS A 281 10.91 -12.04 -29.79
CA HIS A 281 10.05 -13.23 -29.87
C HIS A 281 8.85 -13.14 -28.92
N VAL A 282 9.10 -12.71 -27.68
CA VAL A 282 8.04 -12.48 -26.68
C VAL A 282 7.12 -11.34 -27.11
N ALA A 283 7.68 -10.26 -27.64
CA ALA A 283 6.92 -9.12 -28.14
C ALA A 283 5.94 -9.55 -29.25
N HIS A 284 6.40 -10.39 -30.19
CA HIS A 284 5.55 -10.89 -31.27
C HIS A 284 4.40 -11.75 -30.75
N ILE A 285 4.67 -12.65 -29.79
CA ILE A 285 3.61 -13.48 -29.17
C ILE A 285 2.59 -12.58 -28.45
N LEU A 286 3.05 -11.62 -27.66
CA LEU A 286 2.19 -10.68 -26.93
C LEU A 286 1.32 -9.85 -27.87
N ASP A 287 1.91 -9.30 -28.92
CA ASP A 287 1.19 -8.50 -29.90
C ASP A 287 0.16 -9.33 -30.66
N GLN A 288 0.59 -10.42 -31.31
CA GLN A 288 -0.28 -11.22 -32.19
C GLN A 288 -1.43 -11.89 -31.46
N HIS A 289 -1.20 -12.43 -30.25
CA HIS A 289 -2.16 -13.32 -29.61
C HIS A 289 -2.92 -12.66 -28.45
N TYR A 290 -2.40 -11.59 -27.85
CA TYR A 290 -2.96 -11.03 -26.62
C TYR A 290 -3.44 -9.58 -26.77
N ILE A 291 -2.65 -8.71 -27.42
CA ILE A 291 -2.90 -7.26 -27.48
C ILE A 291 -3.71 -6.89 -28.73
N THR A 292 -3.20 -7.18 -29.93
CA THR A 292 -3.84 -6.81 -31.21
C THR A 292 -5.25 -7.40 -31.37
N PRO A 293 -5.56 -8.62 -30.92
CA PRO A 293 -6.93 -9.15 -30.95
C PRO A 293 -7.92 -8.41 -30.03
N ASN A 294 -7.43 -7.68 -29.02
CA ASN A 294 -8.26 -7.06 -27.97
C ASN A 294 -8.03 -5.54 -27.84
N PRO A 295 -8.02 -4.73 -28.92
CA PRO A 295 -7.52 -3.36 -28.88
C PRO A 295 -8.31 -2.43 -27.95
N SER A 296 -9.60 -2.72 -27.70
CA SER A 296 -10.44 -1.94 -26.79
C SER A 296 -10.12 -2.18 -25.30
N LYS A 297 -9.46 -3.30 -24.98
CA LYS A 297 -9.08 -3.68 -23.61
C LYS A 297 -7.71 -3.11 -23.21
N TRP A 298 -6.95 -2.56 -24.14
CA TRP A 298 -5.60 -2.06 -23.89
C TRP A 298 -5.47 -0.56 -24.17
N TYR A 299 -4.69 0.10 -23.32
CA TYR A 299 -4.10 1.40 -23.58
C TYR A 299 -2.62 1.19 -23.92
N THR A 300 -2.31 1.31 -25.20
CA THR A 300 -0.96 1.09 -25.77
C THR A 300 -0.29 2.37 -26.25
N SER A 301 -0.85 3.54 -25.92
CA SER A 301 -0.19 4.81 -26.24
C SER A 301 1.14 4.92 -25.48
N PRO A 302 2.20 5.49 -26.10
CA PRO A 302 3.47 5.73 -25.40
C PRO A 302 3.40 6.84 -24.35
N ARG A 303 2.24 7.49 -24.16
CA ARG A 303 2.08 8.62 -23.24
C ARG A 303 1.23 8.24 -22.04
N LEU A 304 1.61 8.71 -20.85
CA LEU A 304 0.81 8.56 -19.65
C LEU A 304 -0.60 9.17 -19.83
N PRO A 305 -1.67 8.41 -19.55
CA PRO A 305 -3.04 8.89 -19.71
C PRO A 305 -3.52 9.73 -18.52
N HIS A 306 -4.58 10.50 -18.76
CA HIS A 306 -5.50 10.87 -17.68
C HIS A 306 -6.37 9.66 -17.31
N LEU A 307 -6.85 9.60 -16.07
CA LEU A 307 -7.60 8.46 -15.57
C LEU A 307 -8.78 8.09 -16.48
N GLY A 308 -9.57 9.07 -16.93
CA GLY A 308 -10.72 8.84 -17.81
C GLY A 308 -10.40 8.09 -19.11
N ALA A 309 -9.23 8.35 -19.71
CA ALA A 309 -8.81 7.66 -20.94
C ALA A 309 -8.40 6.19 -20.67
N ALA A 310 -7.95 5.90 -19.46
CA ALA A 310 -7.46 4.59 -19.04
C ALA A 310 -8.54 3.66 -18.48
N ARG A 311 -9.67 4.20 -18.00
CA ARG A 311 -10.76 3.42 -17.40
C ARG A 311 -11.22 2.27 -18.31
N GLY A 312 -11.46 1.12 -17.69
CA GLY A 312 -11.85 -0.13 -18.32
C GLY A 312 -10.74 -0.79 -19.15
N LYS A 313 -9.48 -0.29 -19.10
CA LYS A 313 -8.36 -0.79 -19.90
C LYS A 313 -7.15 -1.17 -19.05
N LEU A 314 -6.37 -2.09 -19.59
CA LEU A 314 -5.01 -2.40 -19.18
C LEU A 314 -4.05 -1.38 -19.80
N ILE A 315 -3.24 -0.70 -18.99
CA ILE A 315 -2.13 0.12 -19.47
C ILE A 315 -0.89 -0.77 -19.57
N LEU A 316 -0.33 -0.88 -20.78
CA LEU A 316 0.90 -1.64 -20.98
C LEU A 316 2.12 -0.84 -20.47
N LEU A 317 2.81 -1.37 -19.46
CA LEU A 317 4.19 -0.98 -19.12
C LEU A 317 5.15 -2.04 -19.68
N ARG A 318 5.88 -1.67 -20.73
CA ARG A 318 6.71 -2.58 -21.52
C ARG A 318 8.13 -2.68 -20.95
N ARG A 319 8.54 -3.88 -20.52
CA ARG A 319 9.91 -4.19 -20.07
C ARG A 319 10.59 -5.25 -20.96
N TYR A 320 10.29 -5.21 -22.25
CA TYR A 320 10.88 -6.05 -23.29
C TYR A 320 11.12 -5.23 -24.55
N LYS A 321 12.16 -5.56 -25.32
CA LYS A 321 12.44 -4.97 -26.63
C LYS A 321 11.46 -5.43 -27.70
N VAL A 322 11.24 -4.56 -28.67
CA VAL A 322 10.44 -4.79 -29.88
C VAL A 322 11.34 -4.75 -31.11
N SER A 323 10.94 -5.42 -32.18
CA SER A 323 11.76 -5.60 -33.39
C SER A 323 12.05 -4.29 -34.13
N SER A 324 11.15 -3.30 -34.05
CA SER A 324 11.33 -2.00 -34.72
C SER A 324 11.52 -0.87 -33.71
N PRO A 325 12.54 -0.02 -33.86
CA PRO A 325 12.68 1.21 -33.05
C PRO A 325 11.51 2.19 -33.22
N SER A 326 10.74 2.08 -34.30
CA SER A 326 9.54 2.90 -34.52
C SER A 326 8.33 2.41 -33.72
N ASP A 327 8.40 1.23 -33.12
CA ASP A 327 7.34 0.66 -32.31
C ASP A 327 7.37 1.26 -30.90
N THR A 328 6.50 2.26 -30.71
CA THR A 328 6.30 2.97 -29.45
C THR A 328 5.12 2.42 -28.66
N THR A 329 4.79 1.13 -28.80
CA THR A 329 3.66 0.51 -28.11
C THR A 329 3.89 0.45 -26.60
N GLY A 330 2.96 1.02 -25.84
CA GLY A 330 2.96 1.06 -24.39
C GLY A 330 3.97 2.05 -23.79
N LEU A 331 3.93 2.16 -22.47
CA LEU A 331 4.91 2.94 -21.71
C LEU A 331 6.25 2.18 -21.72
N ASP A 332 7.26 2.76 -22.38
CA ASP A 332 8.54 2.10 -22.55
C ASP A 332 9.40 2.17 -21.28
N ALA A 333 9.61 1.01 -20.65
CA ALA A 333 10.46 0.81 -19.49
C ALA A 333 11.61 -0.17 -19.79
N THR A 334 12.01 -0.30 -21.06
CA THR A 334 13.05 -1.26 -21.51
C THR A 334 14.44 -0.92 -20.99
N ALA A 335 14.75 0.37 -20.82
CA ALA A 335 16.03 0.86 -20.28
C ALA A 335 16.11 0.74 -18.74
N TRP A 336 15.55 -0.32 -18.16
CA TRP A 336 15.47 -0.55 -16.71
C TRP A 336 16.83 -0.94 -16.12
N PRO A 337 17.50 -0.06 -15.36
CA PRO A 337 18.80 -0.38 -14.81
C PRO A 337 18.66 -1.32 -13.62
N HIS A 338 19.61 -2.24 -13.47
CA HIS A 338 19.65 -3.19 -12.37
C HIS A 338 19.98 -2.49 -11.04
N ASN A 339 19.24 -2.81 -9.98
CA ASN A 339 19.48 -2.38 -8.60
C ASN A 339 19.65 -0.85 -8.43
N VAL A 340 18.76 -0.07 -9.04
CA VAL A 340 18.89 1.40 -9.11
C VAL A 340 18.12 2.11 -8.00
N THR A 341 18.66 3.20 -7.46
CA THR A 341 17.93 4.07 -6.53
C THR A 341 17.08 5.13 -7.23
N HIS A 342 17.40 5.46 -8.48
CA HIS A 342 16.68 6.41 -9.31
C HIS A 342 16.99 6.22 -10.80
N ALA A 343 15.96 6.08 -11.63
CA ALA A 343 16.02 6.12 -13.09
C ALA A 343 14.81 6.87 -13.66
N THR A 344 14.90 7.37 -14.89
CA THR A 344 13.82 8.11 -15.57
C THR A 344 13.56 7.52 -16.95
N PHE A 345 12.30 7.58 -17.39
CA PHE A 345 11.83 6.93 -18.61
C PHE A 345 10.99 7.87 -19.47
N PRO A 346 11.39 8.12 -20.73
CA PRO A 346 12.66 7.73 -21.32
C PRO A 346 13.86 8.41 -20.61
N PRO A 347 15.09 7.85 -20.74
CA PRO A 347 16.28 8.42 -20.14
C PRO A 347 16.55 9.87 -20.60
N PRO A 348 17.26 10.69 -19.80
CA PRO A 348 17.41 12.12 -20.04
C PRO A 348 18.22 12.47 -21.30
N PHE A 349 18.86 11.48 -21.92
CA PHE A 349 19.60 11.63 -23.17
C PHE A 349 18.72 11.54 -24.43
N THR A 350 17.40 11.37 -24.26
CA THR A 350 16.43 11.37 -25.37
C THR A 350 15.83 12.76 -25.59
N SER A 351 15.36 13.05 -26.81
CA SER A 351 14.70 14.33 -27.14
C SER A 351 13.30 14.48 -26.53
N THR A 352 12.78 13.41 -25.94
CA THR A 352 11.45 13.34 -25.32
C THR A 352 11.56 13.51 -23.80
N PRO A 353 10.71 14.33 -23.16
CA PRO A 353 10.68 14.46 -21.70
C PRO A 353 10.40 13.12 -21.02
N SER A 354 11.06 12.89 -19.87
CA SER A 354 10.77 11.74 -19.03
C SER A 354 9.34 11.82 -18.50
N GLN A 355 8.65 10.68 -18.56
CA GLN A 355 7.25 10.51 -18.16
C GLN A 355 7.12 9.94 -16.76
N PHE A 356 8.01 9.03 -16.36
CA PHE A 356 8.02 8.44 -15.02
C PHE A 356 9.44 8.20 -14.51
N CYS A 357 9.56 8.11 -13.18
CA CYS A 357 10.77 7.73 -12.48
C CYS A 357 10.60 6.36 -11.83
N LEU A 358 11.73 5.71 -11.59
CA LEU A 358 11.83 4.38 -11.00
C LEU A 358 12.84 4.37 -9.87
N GLN A 359 12.50 3.67 -8.81
CA GLN A 359 13.43 3.17 -7.82
C GLN A 359 13.25 1.64 -7.75
N ASP A 360 14.33 0.88 -7.98
CA ASP A 360 14.34 -0.59 -7.94
C ASP A 360 15.63 -1.09 -7.28
N PHE A 361 15.81 -0.73 -6.00
CA PHE A 361 16.92 -1.20 -5.16
C PHE A 361 16.55 -2.55 -4.54
N CYS A 362 16.71 -3.62 -5.32
CA CYS A 362 16.27 -4.96 -4.98
C CYS A 362 17.34 -5.84 -4.31
N GLN A 363 18.61 -5.43 -4.30
CA GLN A 363 19.70 -6.15 -3.63
C GLN A 363 20.13 -5.44 -2.34
N ASN A 364 19.75 -5.99 -1.20
CA ASN A 364 20.34 -5.60 0.08
C ASN A 364 21.70 -6.30 0.26
N VAL A 365 22.80 -5.60 -0.01
CA VAL A 365 24.13 -6.01 0.46
C VAL A 365 24.23 -5.68 1.95
N TYR A 366 23.67 -6.51 2.84
CA TYR A 366 24.15 -6.61 4.23
C TYR A 366 23.91 -8.02 4.79
N THR A 367 25.01 -8.75 4.88
CA THR A 367 25.25 -9.81 5.86
C THR A 367 25.03 -9.27 7.29
N THR A 368 24.35 -10.07 8.11
CA THR A 368 24.27 -9.99 9.58
C THR A 368 23.71 -8.71 10.22
N SER A 369 22.38 -8.58 10.28
CA SER A 369 21.63 -8.27 11.53
C SER A 369 20.12 -8.36 11.29
N PRO A 370 19.36 -9.09 12.13
CA PRO A 370 17.92 -9.21 11.97
C PRO A 370 17.25 -7.92 12.46
N LEU A 371 16.18 -7.50 11.78
CA LEU A 371 15.36 -6.30 12.03
C LEU A 371 15.83 -5.02 11.31
N LEU A 372 15.57 -4.96 10.00
CA LEU A 372 15.26 -3.68 9.37
C LEU A 372 13.98 -3.80 8.53
N SER A 373 12.87 -3.49 9.19
CA SER A 373 11.62 -3.08 8.55
C SER A 373 11.90 -1.91 7.61
N MET A 374 11.33 -1.98 6.41
CA MET A 374 11.23 -0.93 5.38
C MET A 374 11.03 0.44 6.05
N ARG A 375 12.12 1.21 6.19
CA ARG A 375 12.11 2.58 6.72
C ARG A 375 11.88 3.53 5.56
N ILE A 376 10.66 3.99 5.40
CA ILE A 376 10.37 5.24 4.70
C ILE A 376 10.84 6.36 5.63
N ARG A 377 11.91 7.09 5.26
CA ARG A 377 12.24 8.37 5.90
C ARG A 377 11.70 9.51 5.06
N ASN A 378 10.88 10.34 5.70
CA ASN A 378 10.63 11.72 5.33
C ASN A 378 11.95 12.49 5.34
N THR A 379 12.35 13.02 4.19
CA THR A 379 13.08 14.28 4.11
C THR A 379 12.34 15.16 3.12
N LEU A 380 11.92 16.31 3.64
CA LEU A 380 11.35 17.50 3.03
C LEU A 380 11.52 17.61 1.49
N LEU A 381 10.38 17.78 0.81
CA LEU A 381 10.15 18.13 -0.60
C LEU A 381 10.96 19.39 -1.06
N PRO A 382 11.26 19.57 -2.37
CA PRO A 382 10.24 19.73 -3.43
C PRO A 382 10.53 18.92 -4.73
N PRO A 383 9.63 18.95 -5.72
CA PRO A 383 8.80 17.83 -6.14
C PRO A 383 9.39 17.08 -7.34
N ALA A 384 9.50 15.76 -7.24
CA ALA A 384 9.32 14.89 -8.39
C ALA A 384 8.25 13.88 -7.99
N ARG A 385 7.12 13.94 -8.70
CA ARG A 385 6.10 12.89 -8.63
C ARG A 385 6.75 11.61 -9.14
N CYS A 386 7.12 10.70 -8.24
CA CYS A 386 7.32 9.31 -8.60
C CYS A 386 6.01 8.57 -8.31
N ILE A 387 5.61 7.82 -9.33
CA ILE A 387 4.46 6.91 -9.33
C ILE A 387 4.73 5.77 -8.34
#